data_AF-A0A2D8CAK3-F1
#
_entry.id   AF-A0A2D8CAK3-F1
#
_cell.length_a   1.000
_cell.length_b   1.000
_cell.length_c   1.000
_cell.angle_alpha   90.00
_cell.angle_beta   90.00
_cell.angle_gamma   90.00
#
_symmetry.space_group_name_H-M   'P 1'
#
loop_
_entity.id
_entity.type
_entity.pdbx_description
1 polymer ?
#
loop_
_entity_poly.entity_id
_entity_poly.type
_entity_poly.pdbx_seq_one_letter_code
_entity_poly.pdbx_strand_id
1 'polypeptide(L)'
;MDKNKAVYKLKGLPQIYYINLDDQPERRVYMEAQFKYWEIENYTRISAYDGREDDLGDILKGKYPDNMLSGEVGCTTSHLKLLKKFLEETDDPCLLVMEDDCDIGTVASWGFAWKDFYAQIPYDYDVIQLAIINPAEVHMRLHRRFVNDFSTACYLITRHHAEKLVKLHCRGDKYKIDQGVKPRAVADDLIYNSGNTFSIPLFLYRLQMGSSIHKEHVEVFHKSSHDALSNFWRSQAPTIADWKPFFEYDPYFGTLPPGWEGK
;
A
#
# COMPACT_ATOMS: atom_id res chain seq x y z
N MET A 1 1.06 -12.24 30.05
CA MET A 1 0.91 -11.31 28.91
C MET A 1 -0.55 -10.91 28.84
N ASP A 2 -0.84 -9.62 28.90
CA ASP A 2 -2.21 -9.15 28.68
C ASP A 2 -2.68 -9.56 27.27
N LYS A 3 -3.90 -10.11 27.19
CA LYS A 3 -4.52 -10.48 25.92
C LYS A 3 -4.73 -9.21 25.08
N ASN A 4 -4.29 -9.21 23.82
CA ASN A 4 -4.51 -8.11 22.90
C ASN A 4 -6.02 -7.88 22.71
N LYS A 5 -6.54 -6.81 23.32
CA LYS A 5 -7.99 -6.51 23.33
C LYS A 5 -8.48 -5.92 22.00
N ALA A 6 -7.58 -5.59 21.07
CA ALA A 6 -7.92 -4.95 19.80
C ALA A 6 -7.95 -5.92 18.60
N VAL A 7 -7.57 -7.19 18.77
CA VAL A 7 -7.58 -8.21 17.68
C VAL A 7 -8.91 -8.27 16.94
N TYR A 8 -10.04 -8.17 17.66
CA TYR A 8 -11.37 -8.26 17.05
C TYR A 8 -11.60 -7.21 15.94
N LYS A 9 -10.89 -6.08 15.98
CA LYS A 9 -11.01 -5.00 15.00
C LYS A 9 -10.52 -5.45 13.62
N LEU A 10 -9.66 -6.46 13.52
CA LEU A 10 -9.14 -6.98 12.26
C LEU A 10 -9.96 -8.14 11.70
N LYS A 11 -11.05 -8.54 12.36
CA LYS A 11 -11.91 -9.62 11.85
C LYS A 11 -12.53 -9.22 10.52
N GLY A 12 -12.32 -10.06 9.51
CA GLY A 12 -12.82 -9.83 8.15
C GLY A 12 -11.84 -9.14 7.21
N LEU A 13 -10.56 -9.00 7.61
CA LEU A 13 -9.51 -8.74 6.63
C LEU A 13 -9.53 -9.80 5.52
N PRO A 14 -9.28 -9.42 4.27
CA PRO A 14 -9.11 -10.38 3.18
C PRO A 14 -7.77 -11.12 3.33
N GLN A 15 -7.49 -12.04 2.41
CA GLN A 15 -6.16 -12.63 2.26
C GLN A 15 -5.09 -11.54 2.23
N ILE A 16 -3.99 -11.76 2.95
CA ILE A 16 -2.83 -10.88 2.93
C ILE A 16 -1.70 -11.51 2.13
N TYR A 17 -1.21 -10.83 1.11
CA TYR A 17 0.09 -11.17 0.52
C TYR A 17 1.09 -10.09 0.92
N TYR A 18 2.24 -10.50 1.45
CA TYR A 18 3.30 -9.54 1.81
C TYR A 18 4.60 -9.82 1.07
N ILE A 19 5.27 -8.76 0.64
CA ILE A 19 6.51 -8.80 -0.13
C ILE A 19 7.70 -8.67 0.82
N ASN A 20 8.71 -9.49 0.63
CA ASN A 20 9.96 -9.43 1.39
C ASN A 20 11.12 -9.99 0.55
N LEU A 21 12.30 -9.38 0.67
CA LEU A 21 13.53 -9.89 0.07
C LEU A 21 14.02 -11.14 0.79
N ASP A 22 14.56 -12.12 0.06
CA ASP A 22 15.00 -13.40 0.63
C ASP A 22 16.21 -13.28 1.57
N ASP A 23 17.06 -12.27 1.37
CA ASP A 23 18.23 -11.97 2.21
C ASP A 23 17.94 -10.99 3.36
N GLN A 24 16.67 -10.62 3.59
CA GLN A 24 16.23 -9.76 4.70
C GLN A 24 15.34 -10.54 5.70
N PRO A 25 15.88 -11.60 6.35
CA PRO A 25 15.11 -12.43 7.27
C PRO A 25 14.65 -11.68 8.53
N GLU A 26 15.36 -10.62 8.95
CA GLU A 26 14.97 -9.78 10.08
C GLU A 26 13.67 -9.01 9.82
N ARG A 27 13.43 -8.58 8.57
CA ARG A 27 12.18 -7.90 8.20
C ARG A 27 11.03 -8.88 8.09
N ARG A 28 11.29 -10.09 7.60
CA ARG A 28 10.35 -11.21 7.68
C ARG A 28 9.93 -11.51 9.11
N VAL A 29 10.89 -11.66 10.02
CA VAL A 29 10.62 -11.92 11.45
C VAL A 29 9.79 -10.80 12.06
N TYR A 30 10.08 -9.53 11.71
CA TYR A 30 9.28 -8.40 12.15
C TYR A 30 7.81 -8.50 11.68
N MET A 31 7.57 -8.73 10.40
CA MET A 31 6.19 -8.85 9.88
C MET A 31 5.45 -10.05 10.46
N GLU A 32 6.06 -11.23 10.48
CA GLU A 32 5.41 -12.44 11.00
C GLU A 32 5.15 -12.35 12.51
N ALA A 33 5.98 -11.62 13.27
CA ALA A 33 5.72 -11.32 14.67
C ALA A 33 4.49 -10.40 14.84
N GLN A 34 4.30 -9.42 13.95
CA GLN A 34 3.08 -8.61 13.94
C GLN A 34 1.85 -9.45 13.64
N PHE A 35 1.88 -10.28 12.58
CA PHE A 35 0.75 -11.17 12.26
C PHE A 35 0.40 -12.09 13.42
N LYS A 36 1.40 -12.68 14.08
CA LYS A 36 1.19 -13.49 15.28
C LYS A 36 0.58 -12.70 16.44
N TYR A 37 1.06 -11.48 16.70
CA TYR A 37 0.54 -10.63 17.78
C TYR A 37 -0.92 -10.18 17.52
N TRP A 38 -1.28 -10.00 16.26
CA TRP A 38 -2.61 -9.59 15.82
C TRP A 38 -3.55 -10.76 15.47
N GLU A 39 -3.12 -12.01 15.70
CA GLU A 39 -3.87 -13.24 15.35
C GLU A 39 -4.30 -13.28 13.86
N ILE A 40 -3.44 -12.75 12.97
CA ILE A 40 -3.62 -12.83 11.52
C ILE A 40 -2.99 -14.14 11.04
N GLU A 41 -3.83 -15.07 10.60
CA GLU A 41 -3.40 -16.39 10.12
C GLU A 41 -3.41 -16.50 8.59
N ASN A 42 -4.27 -15.72 7.92
CA ASN A 42 -4.48 -15.82 6.49
C ASN A 42 -3.53 -14.92 5.68
N TYR A 43 -2.25 -15.28 5.67
CA TYR A 43 -1.22 -14.54 4.95
C TYR A 43 -0.30 -15.42 4.12
N THR A 44 0.37 -14.85 3.11
CA THR A 44 1.37 -15.54 2.27
C THR A 44 2.53 -14.61 1.97
N ARG A 45 3.76 -15.12 2.18
CA ARG A 45 5.00 -14.42 1.83
C ARG A 45 5.28 -14.54 0.33
N ILE A 46 5.59 -13.43 -0.31
CA ILE A 46 6.08 -13.37 -1.68
C ILE A 46 7.54 -12.94 -1.68
N SER A 47 8.41 -13.76 -2.26
CA SER A 47 9.81 -13.42 -2.50
C SER A 47 9.90 -12.30 -3.54
N ALA A 48 10.52 -11.18 -3.15
CA ALA A 48 10.76 -10.02 -3.99
C ALA A 48 11.90 -10.24 -4.99
N TYR A 49 11.85 -9.52 -6.11
CA TYR A 49 13.00 -9.31 -6.98
C TYR A 49 13.93 -8.27 -6.38
N ASP A 50 15.22 -8.60 -6.29
CA ASP A 50 16.24 -7.76 -5.69
C ASP A 50 16.98 -6.94 -6.74
N GLY A 51 16.70 -5.64 -6.78
CA GLY A 51 17.34 -4.71 -7.71
C GLY A 51 18.56 -3.98 -7.13
N ARG A 52 19.12 -4.39 -5.99
CA ARG A 52 20.25 -3.66 -5.36
C ARG A 52 21.56 -3.84 -6.11
N GLU A 53 21.84 -5.05 -6.58
CA GLU A 53 23.08 -5.42 -7.28
C GLU A 53 22.83 -5.90 -8.72
N ASP A 54 21.57 -6.18 -9.09
CA ASP A 54 21.14 -6.59 -10.42
C ASP A 54 20.21 -5.51 -11.00
N ASP A 55 20.37 -5.17 -12.28
CA ASP A 55 19.49 -4.21 -12.93
C ASP A 55 18.11 -4.79 -13.25
N LEU A 56 17.96 -6.11 -13.20
CA LEU A 56 16.74 -6.86 -13.49
C LEU A 56 16.24 -6.69 -14.93
N GLY A 57 17.12 -6.34 -15.87
CA GLY A 57 16.76 -6.17 -17.28
C GLY A 57 16.35 -7.47 -17.97
N ASP A 58 16.83 -8.62 -17.48
CA ASP A 58 16.56 -9.96 -18.02
C ASP A 58 15.09 -10.39 -17.83
N ILE A 59 14.45 -9.96 -16.73
CA ILE A 59 13.02 -10.18 -16.46
C ILE A 59 12.11 -9.15 -17.16
N LEU A 60 12.67 -8.16 -17.85
CA LEU A 60 11.88 -7.18 -18.60
C LEU A 60 11.62 -7.63 -20.05
N LYS A 61 10.47 -7.21 -20.56
CA LYS A 61 10.09 -7.33 -21.96
C LYS A 61 9.92 -5.93 -22.55
N GLY A 62 10.78 -5.57 -23.50
CA GLY A 62 10.77 -4.26 -24.13
C GLY A 62 11.98 -3.44 -23.70
N LYS A 63 11.80 -2.13 -23.60
CA LYS A 63 12.86 -1.22 -23.15
C LYS A 63 12.91 -1.21 -21.62
N TYR A 64 14.11 -1.02 -21.06
CA TYR A 64 14.24 -0.61 -19.67
C TYR A 64 13.57 0.76 -19.46
N PRO A 65 12.69 0.95 -18.47
CA PRO A 65 11.98 2.21 -18.26
C PRO A 65 12.94 3.37 -17.98
N ASP A 66 12.68 4.52 -18.59
CA ASP A 66 13.45 5.73 -18.36
C ASP A 66 13.18 6.27 -16.92
N ASN A 67 14.20 6.83 -16.27
CA ASN A 67 14.11 7.47 -14.95
C ASN A 67 13.59 6.54 -13.83
N MET A 68 14.03 5.28 -13.86
CA MET A 68 13.70 4.27 -12.86
C MET A 68 14.96 3.56 -12.40
N LEU A 69 15.17 3.50 -11.08
CA LEU A 69 16.27 2.77 -10.45
C LEU A 69 15.99 1.27 -10.49
N SER A 70 17.04 0.45 -10.50
CA SER A 70 16.92 -1.01 -10.45
C SER A 70 16.13 -1.50 -9.23
N GLY A 71 16.31 -0.87 -8.07
CA GLY A 71 15.48 -1.13 -6.88
C GLY A 71 13.99 -0.82 -7.08
N GLU A 72 13.65 0.24 -7.83
CA GLU A 72 12.27 0.55 -8.19
C GLU A 72 11.71 -0.50 -9.18
N VAL A 73 12.54 -1.03 -10.09
CA VAL A 73 12.18 -2.15 -10.97
C VAL A 73 11.89 -3.41 -10.16
N GLY A 74 12.74 -3.73 -9.18
CA GLY A 74 12.53 -4.84 -8.26
C GLY A 74 11.22 -4.72 -7.49
N CYS A 75 10.93 -3.55 -6.91
CA CYS A 75 9.67 -3.27 -6.21
C CYS A 75 8.45 -3.48 -7.15
N THR A 76 8.45 -2.82 -8.32
CA THR A 76 7.33 -2.85 -9.26
C THR A 76 7.04 -4.26 -9.77
N THR A 77 8.09 -4.99 -10.19
CA THR A 77 7.95 -6.36 -10.69
C THR A 77 7.58 -7.35 -9.58
N SER A 78 7.97 -7.09 -8.33
CA SER A 78 7.54 -7.89 -7.17
C SER A 78 6.04 -7.77 -6.91
N HIS A 79 5.47 -6.57 -7.02
CA HIS A 79 4.02 -6.41 -6.95
C HIS A 79 3.31 -7.11 -8.11
N LEU A 80 3.80 -6.99 -9.35
CA LEU A 80 3.21 -7.69 -10.49
C LEU A 80 3.27 -9.22 -10.34
N LYS A 81 4.38 -9.76 -9.83
CA LYS A 81 4.53 -11.18 -9.47
C LYS A 81 3.51 -11.62 -8.44
N LEU A 82 3.33 -10.82 -7.39
CA LEU A 82 2.36 -11.04 -6.33
C LEU A 82 0.93 -11.07 -6.88
N LEU A 83 0.55 -10.09 -7.70
CA LEU A 83 -0.79 -10.02 -8.31
C LEU A 83 -1.04 -11.20 -9.25
N LYS A 84 -0.04 -11.61 -10.04
CA LYS A 84 -0.14 -12.79 -10.90
C LYS A 84 -0.42 -14.05 -10.08
N LYS A 85 0.34 -14.27 -8.99
CA LYS A 85 0.11 -15.40 -8.07
C LYS A 85 -1.28 -15.36 -7.41
N PHE A 86 -1.74 -14.19 -7.01
CA PHE A 86 -3.08 -14.01 -6.43
C PHE A 86 -4.19 -14.49 -7.38
N LEU A 87 -4.09 -14.15 -8.66
CA LEU A 87 -5.04 -14.58 -9.69
C LEU A 87 -4.93 -16.07 -10.00
N GLU A 88 -3.73 -16.66 -9.89
CA GLU A 88 -3.48 -18.07 -10.18
C GLU A 88 -3.90 -19.00 -9.02
N GLU A 89 -3.84 -18.55 -7.77
CA GLU A 89 -3.99 -19.41 -6.59
C GLU A 89 -5.29 -19.21 -5.81
N THR A 90 -6.05 -18.16 -6.11
CA THR A 90 -7.27 -17.83 -5.37
C THR A 90 -8.37 -17.33 -6.31
N ASP A 91 -9.62 -17.43 -5.84
CA ASP A 91 -10.80 -16.77 -6.44
C ASP A 91 -11.33 -15.62 -5.57
N ASP A 92 -10.52 -15.16 -4.62
CA ASP A 92 -10.92 -14.10 -3.69
C ASP A 92 -11.22 -12.79 -4.45
N PRO A 93 -12.23 -12.03 -4.02
CA PRO A 93 -12.67 -10.82 -4.74
C PRO A 93 -11.70 -9.65 -4.59
N CYS A 94 -10.86 -9.67 -3.56
CA CYS A 94 -9.84 -8.65 -3.30
C CYS A 94 -8.69 -9.21 -2.48
N LEU A 95 -7.58 -8.49 -2.46
CA LEU A 95 -6.36 -8.85 -1.76
C LEU A 95 -5.85 -7.65 -0.97
N LEU A 96 -5.39 -7.87 0.26
CA LEU A 96 -4.61 -6.89 1.00
C LEU A 96 -3.13 -7.16 0.76
N VAL A 97 -2.43 -6.18 0.18
CA VAL A 97 -1.02 -6.24 -0.12
C VAL A 97 -0.25 -5.45 0.92
N MET A 98 0.84 -6.02 1.44
CA MET A 98 1.75 -5.35 2.37
C MET A 98 3.21 -5.46 1.90
N GLU A 99 4.03 -4.47 2.21
CA GLU A 99 5.50 -4.62 2.22
C GLU A 99 5.98 -4.99 3.63
N ASP A 100 7.24 -5.40 3.72
CA ASP A 100 7.86 -5.89 4.95
C ASP A 100 8.28 -4.82 5.96
N ASP A 101 7.97 -3.55 5.69
CA ASP A 101 8.02 -2.44 6.64
C ASP A 101 6.64 -1.94 7.09
N CYS A 102 5.53 -2.53 6.64
CA CYS A 102 4.19 -2.12 7.09
C CYS A 102 4.02 -2.30 8.61
N ASP A 103 3.43 -1.32 9.28
CA ASP A 103 3.17 -1.33 10.73
C ASP A 103 1.66 -1.35 11.01
N ILE A 104 1.20 -2.46 11.61
CA ILE A 104 -0.21 -2.74 11.95
C ILE A 104 -0.56 -2.17 13.35
N GLY A 105 0.41 -1.61 14.07
CA GLY A 105 0.26 -1.12 15.45
C GLY A 105 -0.84 -0.09 15.66
N THR A 106 -1.21 0.68 14.63
CA THR A 106 -2.30 1.67 14.67
C THR A 106 -3.65 1.07 15.06
N VAL A 107 -3.86 -0.23 14.81
CA VAL A 107 -5.08 -0.97 15.16
C VAL A 107 -5.40 -0.87 16.66
N ALA A 108 -4.39 -0.73 17.52
CA ALA A 108 -4.59 -0.50 18.95
C ALA A 108 -5.47 0.73 19.21
N SER A 109 -5.31 1.78 18.38
CA SER A 109 -6.00 3.06 18.48
C SER A 109 -7.26 3.20 17.64
N TRP A 110 -7.58 2.23 16.76
CA TRP A 110 -8.80 2.31 15.95
C TRP A 110 -10.06 2.38 16.84
N GLY A 111 -10.96 3.32 16.58
CA GLY A 111 -12.29 3.36 17.22
C GLY A 111 -13.36 2.56 16.46
N PHE A 112 -12.94 1.73 15.51
CA PHE A 112 -13.79 0.97 14.58
C PHE A 112 -13.20 -0.41 14.30
N ALA A 113 -13.99 -1.31 13.72
CA ALA A 113 -13.51 -2.56 13.13
C ALA A 113 -13.33 -2.42 11.61
N TRP A 114 -12.47 -3.26 11.03
CA TRP A 114 -12.22 -3.33 9.59
C TRP A 114 -13.51 -3.41 8.76
N LYS A 115 -14.50 -4.19 9.22
CA LYS A 115 -15.79 -4.30 8.53
C LYS A 115 -16.57 -2.98 8.49
N ASP A 116 -16.46 -2.17 9.53
CA ASP A 116 -17.12 -0.86 9.58
C ASP A 116 -16.52 0.07 8.53
N PHE A 117 -15.18 0.08 8.43
CA PHE A 117 -14.45 0.81 7.40
C PHE A 117 -14.76 0.27 5.99
N TYR A 118 -14.65 -1.05 5.79
CA TYR A 118 -14.85 -1.71 4.51
C TYR A 118 -16.25 -1.42 3.92
N ALA A 119 -17.27 -1.33 4.78
CA ALA A 119 -18.63 -0.99 4.37
C ALA A 119 -18.81 0.46 3.90
N GLN A 120 -17.84 1.36 4.14
CA GLN A 120 -17.87 2.75 3.69
C GLN A 120 -17.05 2.98 2.41
N ILE A 121 -16.30 1.98 1.94
CA ILE A 121 -15.47 2.11 0.75
C ILE A 121 -16.38 2.33 -0.48
N PRO A 122 -16.07 3.30 -1.37
CA PRO A 122 -16.80 3.51 -2.62
C PRO A 122 -16.96 2.22 -3.41
N TYR A 123 -18.19 1.93 -3.88
CA TYR A 123 -18.52 0.65 -4.53
C TYR A 123 -17.72 0.37 -5.81
N ASP A 124 -17.18 1.42 -6.43
CA ASP A 124 -16.44 1.40 -7.70
C ASP A 124 -14.92 1.50 -7.49
N TYR A 125 -14.43 1.18 -6.28
CA TYR A 125 -12.99 1.16 -6.02
C TYR A 125 -12.28 0.05 -6.79
N ASP A 126 -11.09 0.36 -7.29
CA ASP A 126 -10.12 -0.62 -7.78
C ASP A 126 -9.02 -0.85 -6.74
N VAL A 127 -8.58 0.21 -6.07
CA VAL A 127 -7.53 0.19 -5.06
C VAL A 127 -7.86 1.13 -3.91
N ILE A 128 -7.52 0.72 -2.68
CA ILE A 128 -7.50 1.58 -1.50
C ILE A 128 -6.08 1.59 -0.92
N GLN A 129 -5.39 2.72 -1.01
CA GLN A 129 -4.08 2.91 -0.40
C GLN A 129 -4.25 3.13 1.10
N LEU A 130 -3.56 2.32 1.91
CA LEU A 130 -3.75 2.24 3.36
C LEU A 130 -2.54 2.67 4.18
N ALA A 131 -1.38 2.86 3.53
CA ALA A 131 -0.21 3.51 4.08
C ALA A 131 0.21 4.61 3.10
N ILE A 132 0.47 5.82 3.62
CA ILE A 132 0.71 7.02 2.79
C ILE A 132 1.97 7.73 3.26
N ILE A 133 2.78 8.11 2.29
CA ILE A 133 3.83 9.12 2.42
C ILE A 133 3.40 10.30 1.54
N ASN A 134 3.09 11.44 2.13
CA ASN A 134 2.79 12.66 1.38
C ASN A 134 3.79 13.76 1.75
N PRO A 135 4.61 14.25 0.81
CA PRO A 135 5.63 15.25 1.10
C PRO A 135 5.05 16.64 1.39
N ALA A 136 3.79 16.90 1.04
CA ALA A 136 3.13 18.17 1.28
C ALA A 136 2.29 18.12 2.56
N GLU A 137 1.26 17.29 2.60
CA GLU A 137 0.33 17.18 3.72
C GLU A 137 -0.33 15.80 3.76
N VAL A 138 -0.42 15.19 4.93
CA VAL A 138 -1.15 13.92 5.12
C VAL A 138 -2.62 14.19 5.41
N HIS A 139 -3.51 13.58 4.62
CA HIS A 139 -4.95 13.73 4.77
C HIS A 139 -5.57 12.51 5.49
N MET A 140 -6.02 12.72 6.74
CA MET A 140 -6.65 11.67 7.55
C MET A 140 -8.17 11.64 7.34
N ARG A 141 -8.60 11.39 6.11
CA ARG A 141 -10.00 11.13 5.71
C ARG A 141 -9.96 10.40 4.37
N LEU A 142 -10.96 9.58 4.08
CA LEU A 142 -11.05 8.91 2.78
C LEU A 142 -11.21 9.93 1.65
N HIS A 143 -10.28 9.89 0.70
CA HIS A 143 -10.24 10.81 -0.44
C HIS A 143 -9.84 10.08 -1.71
N ARG A 144 -10.09 10.69 -2.88
CA ARG A 144 -9.48 10.23 -4.12
C ARG A 144 -7.98 10.43 -4.00
N ARG A 145 -7.19 9.40 -4.33
CA ARG A 145 -5.74 9.46 -4.18
C ARG A 145 -5.16 10.70 -4.85
N PHE A 146 -4.31 11.43 -4.13
CA PHE A 146 -3.50 12.49 -4.72
C PHE A 146 -2.25 11.94 -5.40
N VAL A 147 -1.78 12.64 -6.43
CA VAL A 147 -0.57 12.22 -7.17
C VAL A 147 0.67 12.15 -6.28
N ASN A 148 0.68 12.89 -5.17
CA ASN A 148 1.75 12.93 -4.17
C ASN A 148 1.49 12.04 -2.94
N ASP A 149 0.43 11.23 -2.93
CA ASP A 149 0.26 10.15 -1.96
C ASP A 149 1.06 8.92 -2.41
N PHE A 150 2.31 8.87 -2.00
CA PHE A 150 3.23 7.78 -2.31
C PHE A 150 3.13 6.65 -1.29
N SER A 151 3.87 5.57 -1.57
CA SER A 151 3.98 4.32 -0.81
C SER A 151 3.04 3.22 -1.28
N THR A 152 3.65 2.05 -1.49
CA THR A 152 3.01 0.75 -1.70
C THR A 152 3.04 -0.15 -0.46
N ALA A 153 3.43 0.39 0.70
CA ALA A 153 3.62 -0.38 1.92
C ALA A 153 2.36 -1.12 2.38
N CYS A 154 1.17 -0.56 2.13
CA CYS A 154 -0.08 -1.27 2.33
C CYS A 154 -1.19 -0.76 1.41
N TYR A 155 -1.87 -1.65 0.70
CA TYR A 155 -3.06 -1.32 -0.08
C TYR A 155 -3.99 -2.53 -0.26
N LEU A 156 -5.28 -2.24 -0.41
CA LEU A 156 -6.30 -3.21 -0.81
C LEU A 156 -6.51 -3.09 -2.32
N ILE A 157 -6.57 -4.21 -3.05
CA ILE A 157 -6.82 -4.22 -4.50
C ILE A 157 -7.93 -5.21 -4.86
N THR A 158 -8.81 -4.85 -5.78
CA THR A 158 -9.82 -5.77 -6.31
C THR A 158 -9.21 -6.78 -7.28
N ARG A 159 -9.83 -7.95 -7.39
CA ARG A 159 -9.46 -8.94 -8.41
C ARG A 159 -9.54 -8.35 -9.82
N HIS A 160 -10.59 -7.60 -10.10
CA HIS A 160 -10.79 -6.91 -11.38
C HIS A 160 -9.59 -6.06 -11.76
N HIS A 161 -9.08 -5.24 -10.83
CA HIS A 161 -7.92 -4.39 -11.11
C HIS A 161 -6.62 -5.18 -11.19
N ALA A 162 -6.45 -6.22 -10.36
CA ALA A 162 -5.32 -7.13 -10.47
C ALA A 162 -5.26 -7.81 -11.86
N GLU A 163 -6.40 -8.27 -12.39
CA GLU A 163 -6.50 -8.85 -13.75
C GLU A 163 -6.09 -7.83 -14.82
N LYS A 164 -6.55 -6.58 -14.71
CA LYS A 164 -6.14 -5.49 -15.60
C LYS A 164 -4.63 -5.29 -15.57
N LEU A 165 -4.03 -5.18 -14.38
CA LEU A 165 -2.59 -4.96 -14.22
C LEU A 165 -1.78 -6.13 -14.80
N VAL A 166 -2.15 -7.38 -14.48
CA VAL A 166 -1.46 -8.57 -15.01
C VAL A 166 -1.59 -8.64 -16.53
N LYS A 167 -2.78 -8.36 -17.09
CA LYS A 167 -2.97 -8.31 -18.55
C LYS A 167 -2.10 -7.24 -19.21
N LEU A 168 -2.04 -6.04 -18.62
CA LEU A 168 -1.25 -4.94 -19.16
C LEU A 168 0.25 -5.23 -19.09
N HIS A 169 0.75 -5.79 -17.98
CA HIS A 169 2.17 -5.79 -17.65
C HIS A 169 2.86 -7.16 -17.65
N CYS A 170 2.15 -8.28 -17.52
CA CYS A 170 2.79 -9.60 -17.49
C CYS A 170 2.83 -10.23 -18.90
N ARG A 171 3.97 -10.80 -19.28
CA ARG A 171 4.23 -11.46 -20.57
C ARG A 171 4.95 -12.78 -20.33
N GLY A 172 4.17 -13.84 -20.06
CA GLY A 172 4.74 -15.10 -19.61
C GLY A 172 5.43 -14.93 -18.26
N ASP A 173 6.74 -15.13 -18.24
CA ASP A 173 7.65 -14.96 -17.10
C ASP A 173 8.30 -13.56 -17.02
N LYS A 174 8.03 -12.67 -17.99
CA LYS A 174 8.61 -11.32 -18.06
C LYS A 174 7.59 -10.22 -17.82
N TYR A 175 8.08 -9.00 -17.57
CA TYR A 175 7.27 -7.82 -17.28
C TYR A 175 7.48 -6.70 -18.31
N LYS A 176 6.39 -6.12 -18.82
CA LYS A 176 6.39 -5.01 -19.77
C LYS A 176 5.92 -3.72 -19.09
N ILE A 177 6.87 -2.91 -18.65
CA ILE A 177 6.65 -1.67 -17.88
C ILE A 177 7.07 -0.38 -18.63
N ASP A 178 7.38 -0.50 -19.92
CA ASP A 178 7.76 0.59 -20.84
C ASP A 178 6.59 1.14 -21.67
N GLN A 179 5.35 0.93 -21.22
CA GLN A 179 4.12 1.24 -21.99
C GLN A 179 3.58 2.66 -21.76
N GLY A 180 4.45 3.60 -21.38
CA GLY A 180 4.06 4.98 -21.13
C GLY A 180 3.28 5.19 -19.82
N VAL A 181 3.57 4.40 -18.78
CA VAL A 181 3.04 4.61 -17.42
C VAL A 181 3.40 6.03 -16.96
N LYS A 182 2.44 6.72 -16.35
CA LYS A 182 2.58 8.10 -15.88
C LYS A 182 2.27 8.23 -14.38
N PRO A 183 2.96 9.13 -13.67
CA PRO A 183 4.11 9.92 -14.13
C PRO A 183 5.38 9.07 -14.37
N ARG A 184 5.61 8.00 -13.61
CA ARG A 184 6.69 7.03 -13.84
C ARG A 184 6.17 5.59 -13.76
N ALA A 185 6.99 4.61 -14.13
CA ALA A 185 6.62 3.19 -14.09
C ALA A 185 6.85 2.52 -12.72
N VAL A 186 7.00 3.32 -11.66
CA VAL A 186 7.17 2.86 -10.27
C VAL A 186 5.88 2.24 -9.73
N ALA A 187 5.98 1.44 -8.67
CA ALA A 187 4.90 0.57 -8.20
C ALA A 187 3.61 1.34 -7.84
N ASP A 188 3.72 2.42 -7.09
CA ASP A 188 2.57 3.26 -6.71
C ASP A 188 1.91 3.88 -7.94
N ASP A 189 2.66 4.52 -8.83
CA ASP A 189 2.10 5.11 -10.06
C ASP A 189 1.45 4.06 -10.97
N LEU A 190 2.13 2.93 -11.20
CA LEU A 190 1.66 1.86 -12.07
C LEU A 190 0.36 1.24 -11.56
N ILE A 191 0.31 0.93 -10.26
CA ILE A 191 -0.82 0.25 -9.63
C ILE A 191 -1.98 1.23 -9.42
N TYR A 192 -1.69 2.44 -8.92
CA TYR A 192 -2.73 3.35 -8.45
C TYR A 192 -3.30 4.25 -9.54
N ASN A 193 -2.52 4.68 -10.53
CA ASN A 193 -3.01 5.62 -11.56
C ASN A 193 -3.80 4.91 -12.66
N SER A 194 -3.68 3.59 -12.77
CA SER A 194 -4.41 2.80 -13.76
C SER A 194 -5.80 2.36 -13.27
N GLY A 195 -6.21 2.67 -12.04
CA GLY A 195 -7.51 2.30 -11.46
C GLY A 195 -8.23 3.45 -10.76
N ASN A 196 -9.45 3.19 -10.31
CA ASN A 196 -10.18 4.08 -9.40
C ASN A 196 -9.65 3.92 -7.96
N THR A 197 -8.65 4.74 -7.62
CA THR A 197 -7.89 4.62 -6.37
C THR A 197 -8.28 5.66 -5.33
N PHE A 198 -8.58 5.21 -4.12
CA PHE A 198 -8.82 6.05 -2.96
C PHE A 198 -7.72 5.82 -1.92
N SER A 199 -7.57 6.77 -1.01
CA SER A 199 -6.49 6.75 -0.01
C SER A 199 -7.02 7.11 1.38
N ILE A 200 -6.56 6.39 2.38
CA ILE A 200 -6.73 6.72 3.81
C ILE A 200 -5.64 6.01 4.63
N PRO A 201 -4.82 6.73 5.42
CA PRO A 201 -3.65 6.17 6.08
C PRO A 201 -3.99 5.42 7.38
N LEU A 202 -4.56 4.22 7.25
CA LEU A 202 -4.93 3.35 8.37
C LEU A 202 -3.76 2.63 9.01
N PHE A 203 -2.70 2.36 8.24
CA PHE A 203 -1.47 1.71 8.68
C PHE A 203 -0.28 2.66 8.54
N LEU A 204 0.80 2.35 9.28
CA LEU A 204 2.06 3.08 9.18
C LEU A 204 3.11 2.21 8.47
N TYR A 205 4.33 2.73 8.40
CA TYR A 205 5.52 2.04 7.92
C TYR A 205 6.69 2.32 8.88
N ARG A 206 7.62 1.37 8.99
CA ARG A 206 8.70 1.46 9.98
C ARG A 206 9.91 2.23 9.45
N LEU A 207 10.02 3.51 9.82
CA LEU A 207 11.17 4.38 9.46
C LEU A 207 12.55 3.77 9.78
N GLN A 208 12.67 3.06 10.91
CA GLN A 208 13.92 2.51 11.41
C GLN A 208 14.49 1.37 10.54
N MET A 209 13.66 0.77 9.69
CA MET A 209 14.12 -0.23 8.72
C MET A 209 14.78 0.41 7.49
N GLY A 210 14.65 1.74 7.34
CA GLY A 210 15.09 2.48 6.17
C GLY A 210 14.31 2.08 4.92
N SER A 211 14.55 2.79 3.82
CA SER A 211 14.19 2.28 2.50
C SER A 211 15.39 1.53 1.93
N SER A 212 15.19 0.27 1.55
CA SER A 212 16.21 -0.52 0.84
C SER A 212 16.53 0.03 -0.55
N ILE A 213 15.69 0.94 -1.07
CA ILE A 213 15.78 1.49 -2.44
C ILE A 213 15.90 3.03 -2.49
N HIS A 214 15.52 3.77 -1.44
CA HIS A 214 15.58 5.23 -1.37
C HIS A 214 16.15 5.76 -0.04
N LYS A 215 17.47 5.63 0.17
CA LYS A 215 18.13 6.03 1.43
C LYS A 215 18.07 7.54 1.72
N GLU A 216 18.03 8.39 0.68
CA GLU A 216 18.11 9.86 0.81
C GLU A 216 16.76 10.56 1.08
N HIS A 217 15.61 9.89 0.86
CA HIS A 217 14.27 10.50 1.05
C HIS A 217 13.67 10.27 2.45
N VAL A 218 14.29 9.41 3.27
CA VAL A 218 13.74 8.95 4.55
C VAL A 218 13.65 10.08 5.59
N GLU A 219 14.67 10.93 5.69
CA GLU A 219 14.76 11.88 6.81
C GLU A 219 13.80 13.07 6.70
N VAL A 220 13.43 13.49 5.49
CA VAL A 220 12.63 14.72 5.28
C VAL A 220 11.16 14.40 5.03
N PHE A 221 10.84 13.53 4.07
CA PHE A 221 9.44 13.30 3.66
C PHE A 221 8.78 12.13 4.38
N HIS A 222 9.51 11.02 4.57
CA HIS A 222 8.94 9.86 5.22
C HIS A 222 8.71 10.14 6.71
N LYS A 223 9.64 10.85 7.35
CA LYS A 223 9.56 11.16 8.78
C LYS A 223 8.40 12.09 9.12
N SER A 224 8.20 13.18 8.38
CA SER A 224 7.14 14.15 8.67
C SER A 224 5.75 13.51 8.54
N SER A 225 5.50 12.76 7.45
CA SER A 225 4.28 11.98 7.25
C SER A 225 4.07 10.99 8.39
N HIS A 226 5.09 10.19 8.69
CA HIS A 226 5.02 9.18 9.73
C HIS A 226 4.74 9.79 11.11
N ASP A 227 5.44 10.84 11.51
CA ASP A 227 5.30 11.46 12.83
C ASP A 227 3.93 12.12 12.98
N ALA A 228 3.41 12.77 11.93
CA ALA A 228 2.06 13.33 11.91
C ALA A 228 0.99 12.26 12.09
N LEU A 229 1.06 11.17 11.30
CA LEU A 229 0.12 10.06 11.38
C LEU A 229 0.24 9.29 12.71
N SER A 230 1.45 9.07 13.20
CA SER A 230 1.72 8.45 14.50
C SER A 230 1.14 9.28 15.65
N ASN A 231 1.33 10.60 15.62
CA ASN A 231 0.72 11.50 16.60
C ASN A 231 -0.81 11.50 16.51
N PHE A 232 -1.39 11.48 15.30
CA PHE A 232 -2.82 11.34 15.13
C PHE A 232 -3.33 10.05 15.80
N TRP A 233 -2.75 8.89 15.46
CA TRP A 233 -3.19 7.61 16.01
C TRP A 233 -2.97 7.48 17.53
N ARG A 234 -1.92 8.09 18.09
CA ARG A 234 -1.64 8.02 19.53
C ARG A 234 -2.47 9.01 20.36
N SER A 235 -2.66 10.22 19.85
CA SER A 235 -3.14 11.35 20.66
C SER A 235 -4.56 11.78 20.28
N GLN A 236 -4.93 11.71 19.00
CA GLN A 236 -6.22 12.20 18.49
C GLN A 236 -7.22 11.08 18.31
N ALA A 237 -6.83 9.95 17.72
CA ALA A 237 -7.74 8.82 17.47
C ALA A 237 -8.52 8.34 18.71
N PRO A 238 -7.93 8.29 19.93
CA PRO A 238 -8.67 7.90 21.13
C PRO A 238 -9.78 8.87 21.56
N THR A 239 -9.78 10.11 21.07
CA THR A 239 -10.80 11.14 21.40
C THR A 239 -11.95 11.19 20.39
N ILE A 240 -11.84 10.46 19.28
CA ILE A 240 -12.86 10.43 18.22
C ILE A 240 -14.01 9.52 18.65
N ALA A 241 -15.20 10.10 18.81
CA ALA A 241 -16.43 9.37 19.15
C ALA A 241 -17.14 8.77 17.92
N ASP A 242 -17.01 9.39 16.75
CA ASP A 242 -17.62 8.94 15.49
C ASP A 242 -16.60 8.99 14.35
N TRP A 243 -16.36 7.82 13.74
CA TRP A 243 -15.43 7.65 12.62
C TRP A 243 -16.09 7.83 11.26
N LYS A 244 -17.43 7.88 11.16
CA LYS A 244 -18.13 8.03 9.87
C LYS A 244 -17.66 9.25 9.06
N PRO A 245 -17.44 10.45 9.65
CA PRO A 245 -16.96 11.60 8.89
C PRO A 245 -15.57 11.39 8.27
N PHE A 246 -14.74 10.50 8.85
CA PHE A 246 -13.42 10.15 8.32
C PHE A 246 -13.51 9.20 7.12
N PHE A 247 -14.60 8.44 7.01
CA PHE A 247 -14.83 7.49 5.92
C PHE A 247 -15.72 8.06 4.81
N GLU A 248 -16.43 9.15 5.08
CA GLU A 248 -17.27 9.82 4.09
C GLU A 248 -16.40 10.47 3.01
N TYR A 249 -16.42 9.89 1.82
CA TYR A 249 -15.73 10.39 0.63
C TYR A 249 -16.44 11.63 0.06
N ASP A 250 -15.70 12.73 -0.07
CA ASP A 250 -16.13 13.93 -0.80
C ASP A 250 -15.69 13.84 -2.27
N PRO A 251 -16.61 13.71 -3.24
CA PRO A 251 -16.26 13.58 -4.65
C PRO A 251 -15.68 14.86 -5.28
N TYR A 252 -15.84 16.02 -4.63
CA TYR A 252 -15.33 17.31 -5.11
C TYR A 252 -13.92 17.60 -4.60
N PHE A 253 -13.50 16.94 -3.52
CA PHE A 253 -12.22 17.22 -2.88
C PHE A 253 -11.05 16.81 -3.79
N GLY A 254 -10.26 17.81 -4.22
CA GLY A 254 -9.11 17.64 -5.10
C GLY A 254 -9.44 17.28 -6.55
N THR A 255 -10.72 17.37 -6.94
CA THR A 255 -11.19 17.03 -8.31
C THR A 255 -11.75 18.23 -9.08
N LEU A 256 -11.96 19.36 -8.40
CA LEU A 256 -12.42 20.59 -9.04
C LEU A 256 -11.35 21.17 -9.98
N PRO A 257 -11.74 21.84 -11.07
CA PRO A 257 -10.80 22.56 -11.92
C PRO A 257 -10.04 23.63 -11.11
N PRO A 258 -8.77 23.91 -11.45
CA PRO A 258 -8.02 24.97 -10.80
C PRO A 258 -8.80 26.30 -10.75
N GLY A 259 -8.89 26.92 -9.58
CA GLY A 259 -9.58 28.19 -9.35
C GLY A 259 -11.06 28.07 -8.94
N TRP A 260 -11.56 26.84 -8.77
CA TRP A 260 -12.90 26.52 -8.25
C TRP A 260 -12.88 25.94 -6.84
N GLU A 261 -11.71 25.79 -6.22
CA GLU A 261 -11.59 25.34 -4.84
C GLU A 261 -12.30 26.34 -3.91
N GLY A 262 -13.43 25.94 -3.32
CA GLY A 262 -14.21 26.77 -2.39
C GLY A 262 -15.24 27.72 -3.01
N LYS A 263 -15.57 27.57 -4.30
CA LYS A 263 -16.68 28.26 -4.98
C LYS A 263 -17.80 27.28 -5.32
#